data_AF-A0A960N2I2-F1
#
_entry.id   AF-A0A960N2I2-F1
#
_cell.length_a   1.000
_cell.length_b   1.000
_cell.length_c   1.000
_cell.angle_alpha   90.00
_cell.angle_beta   90.00
_cell.angle_gamma   90.00
#
_symmetry.space_group_name_H-M   'P 1'
#
loop_
_entity.id
_entity.type
_entity.pdbx_description
1 polymer ?
#
loop_
_entity_poly.entity_id
_entity_poly.type
_entity_poly.pdbx_seq_one_letter_code
_entity_poly.pdbx_strand_id
1 'polypeptide(L)' 'MKSLTLALVIGLCPSFGARAEERPPNLVLVVADDLGYADLGCYGALDFATPNIDRIAKEGVKLT' A
#
# COMPACT_ATOMS: atom_id res chain seq x y z
N MET A 1 39.55 12.46 -32.52
CA MET A 1 38.49 13.48 -32.25
C MET A 1 37.07 12.97 -32.49
N LYS A 2 36.81 12.03 -33.41
CA LYS A 2 35.46 11.47 -33.69
C LYS A 2 34.91 10.54 -32.58
N SER A 3 35.79 9.82 -31.89
CA SER A 3 35.42 8.90 -30.80
C SER A 3 34.92 9.61 -29.53
N LEU A 4 35.37 10.84 -29.29
CA LEU A 4 34.94 11.64 -28.13
C LEU A 4 33.54 12.23 -28.34
N THR A 5 33.20 12.53 -29.60
CA THR A 5 31.88 13.00 -30.00
C THR A 5 30.82 11.91 -29.86
N LEU A 6 31.17 10.65 -30.10
CA LEU A 6 30.25 9.51 -29.99
C LEU A 6 29.88 9.18 -28.53
N ALA A 7 30.84 9.33 -27.61
CA ALA A 7 30.60 9.12 -26.18
C ALA A 7 29.66 10.18 -25.56
N LEU A 8 29.72 11.42 -26.06
CA LEU A 8 28.86 12.52 -25.58
C LEU A 8 27.38 12.33 -25.98
N VAL A 9 27.11 11.69 -27.12
CA VAL A 9 25.74 11.48 -27.63
C VAL A 9 25.03 10.35 -26.87
N ILE A 10 25.75 9.32 -26.41
CA ILE A 10 25.17 8.21 -25.65
C ILE A 10 24.77 8.65 -24.22
N GLY A 11 25.51 9.59 -23.62
CA GLY A 11 25.21 10.11 -22.28
C GLY A 11 23.98 11.04 -22.20
N LEU A 12 23.46 11.50 -23.35
CA LEU A 12 22.34 12.45 -23.41
C LEU A 12 21.02 11.80 -23.85
N CYS A 13 20.92 10.46 -23.84
CA CYS A 13 19.66 9.80 -24.14
C CYS A 13 18.71 10.02 -22.95
N PRO A 14 17.61 10.78 -23.12
CA PRO A 14 16.65 10.94 -22.04
C PRO A 14 16.04 9.57 -21.79
N SER A 15 16.25 9.04 -20.57
CA SER A 15 15.58 7.83 -20.12
C SER A 15 14.08 8.10 -20.13
N PHE A 16 13.41 7.67 -21.20
CA PHE A 16 11.95 7.53 -21.24
C PHE A 16 11.59 6.35 -20.32
N GLY A 17 11.76 6.56 -19.01
CA GLY A 17 11.12 5.72 -18.01
C GLY A 17 9.63 5.95 -18.15
N ALA A 18 8.87 4.86 -18.33
CA ALA A 18 7.42 4.93 -18.23
C ALA A 18 7.09 5.57 -16.88
N ARG A 19 6.56 6.80 -16.92
CA ARG A 19 6.11 7.49 -15.72
C ARG A 19 4.92 6.68 -15.24
N ALA A 20 5.10 5.92 -14.17
CA ALA A 20 4.00 5.23 -13.51
C ALA A 20 2.96 6.31 -13.23
N GLU A 21 1.79 6.18 -13.84
CA GLU A 21 0.67 7.06 -13.61
C GLU A 21 0.40 7.00 -12.10
N GLU A 22 0.58 8.12 -11.40
CA GLU A 22 0.29 8.22 -9.96
C GLU A 22 -1.22 8.11 -9.79
N ARG A 23 -1.71 6.88 -9.82
CA ARG A 23 -3.11 6.58 -9.59
C ARG A 23 -3.42 6.84 -8.12
N PRO A 24 -4.56 7.47 -7.83
CA PRO A 24 -4.99 7.58 -6.44
C PRO A 24 -5.08 6.17 -5.82
N PRO A 25 -4.86 6.03 -4.50
CA PRO A 25 -5.03 4.75 -3.84
C PRO A 25 -6.48 4.25 -4.01
N ASN A 26 -6.65 2.93 -4.05
CA ASN A 26 -7.98 2.35 -4.00
C ASN A 26 -8.55 2.52 -2.59
N LEU A 27 -9.81 2.94 -2.49
CA LEU A 27 -10.54 3.04 -1.23
C LEU A 27 -11.52 1.86 -1.10
N VAL A 28 -11.40 1.10 -0.02
CA VAL A 28 -12.36 0.04 0.35
C VAL A 28 -12.94 0.40 1.70
N LEU A 29 -14.25 0.69 1.73
CA LEU A 29 -14.99 0.92 2.98
C LEU A 29 -15.75 -0.35 3.34
N VAL A 30 -15.41 -0.94 4.48
CA VAL A 30 -16.13 -2.09 5.05
C VAL A 30 -17.01 -1.57 6.18
N VAL A 31 -18.31 -1.78 6.07
CA VAL A 31 -19.30 -1.45 7.12
C VAL A 31 -19.86 -2.76 7.63
N ALA A 32 -19.90 -2.90 8.96
CA ALA A 32 -20.53 -4.02 9.64
C ALA A 32 -21.66 -3.46 10.52
N ASP A 33 -22.81 -4.12 10.46
CA ASP A 33 -23.96 -3.81 11.30
C ASP A 33 -23.79 -4.46 12.67
N ASP A 34 -24.16 -3.76 13.75
CA ASP A 34 -24.11 -4.23 15.14
C ASP A 34 -22.78 -4.86 15.60
N LEU A 35 -21.64 -4.45 15.02
CA LEU A 35 -20.32 -4.92 15.44
C LEU A 35 -19.77 -4.06 16.59
N GLY A 36 -19.68 -4.65 17.79
CA GLY A 36 -19.13 -4.03 18.98
C GLY A 36 -17.62 -4.25 19.17
N TYR A 37 -17.03 -3.50 20.10
CA TYR A 37 -15.60 -3.63 20.45
C TYR A 37 -15.27 -5.02 21.00
N ALA A 38 -16.18 -5.62 21.77
CA ALA A 38 -15.99 -6.93 22.38
C ALA A 38 -16.01 -8.10 21.37
N ASP A 39 -16.34 -7.83 20.10
CA ASP A 39 -16.48 -8.86 19.07
C ASP A 39 -15.18 -9.11 18.28
N LEU A 40 -14.14 -8.30 18.45
CA LEU A 40 -12.90 -8.46 17.67
C LEU A 40 -11.74 -8.95 18.53
N GLY A 41 -10.97 -9.90 17.98
CA GLY A 41 -9.78 -10.45 18.62
C GLY A 41 -8.73 -9.38 18.93
N CYS A 42 -8.56 -8.40 18.04
CA CYS A 42 -7.68 -7.24 18.25
C CYS A 42 -8.10 -6.33 19.42
N TYR A 43 -9.29 -6.55 19.98
CA TYR A 43 -9.84 -5.90 21.15
C TYR A 43 -10.01 -6.83 22.37
N GLY A 44 -9.60 -8.09 22.24
CA GLY A 44 -9.56 -9.06 23.34
C GLY A 44 -10.68 -10.11 23.32
N ALA A 45 -11.47 -10.20 22.25
CA ALA A 45 -12.45 -11.28 22.09
C ALA A 45 -11.75 -12.66 22.10
N LEU A 46 -12.30 -13.62 22.86
CA LEU A 46 -11.74 -14.98 22.99
C LEU A 46 -12.66 -16.07 22.41
N ASP A 47 -13.94 -15.76 22.21
CA ASP A 47 -14.96 -16.74 21.84
C ASP A 47 -14.88 -17.15 20.36
N PHE A 48 -14.32 -16.29 19.51
CA PHE A 48 -14.16 -16.54 18.07
C PHE A 48 -12.98 -15.78 17.48
N ALA A 49 -12.45 -16.30 16.37
CA ALA A 49 -11.27 -15.77 15.71
C ALA A 49 -11.64 -14.78 14.60
N THR A 50 -10.96 -13.63 14.58
CA THR A 50 -11.14 -12.58 13.55
C THR A 50 -9.85 -12.30 12.77
N PRO A 51 -9.19 -13.34 12.20
CA PRO A 51 -7.79 -13.23 11.76
C PRO A 51 -7.54 -12.18 10.68
N ASN A 52 -8.53 -11.90 9.81
CA ASN A 52 -8.41 -10.86 8.79
C ASN A 52 -8.49 -9.45 9.37
N ILE A 53 -9.40 -9.22 10.32
CA ILE A 53 -9.54 -7.92 11.00
C ILE A 53 -8.35 -7.69 11.93
N ASP A 54 -7.89 -8.74 12.61
CA ASP A 54 -6.71 -8.68 13.48
C ASP A 54 -5.45 -8.32 12.68
N ARG A 55 -5.30 -8.91 11.49
CA ARG A 55 -4.20 -8.56 10.57
C ARG A 55 -4.29 -7.11 10.11
N ILE A 56 -5.47 -6.62 9.73
CA ILE A 56 -5.68 -5.22 9.35
C ILE A 56 -5.30 -4.28 10.50
N ALA A 57 -5.72 -4.60 11.73
CA ALA A 57 -5.39 -3.80 12.91
C ALA A 57 -3.89 -3.81 13.24
N LYS A 58 -3.20 -4.94 12.99
CA LYS A 58 -1.75 -5.09 13.20
C LYS A 58 -0.90 -4.40 12.13
N GLU A 59 -1.33 -4.45 10.88
CA GLU A 59 -0.61 -3.87 9.73
C GLU A 59 -0.96 -2.38 9.52
N GLY A 60 -2.05 -1.92 10.13
CA GLY A 60 -2.56 -0.55 9.99
C GLY A 60 -2.63 0.20 11.31
N VAL A 61 -3.70 0.99 11.44
CA VAL A 61 -3.99 1.80 12.62
C VAL A 61 -5.30 1.32 13.23
N LYS A 62 -5.30 1.10 14.55
CA LYS A 62 -6.47 0.73 15.35
C LYS A 62 -6.88 1.91 16.21
N LEU A 63 -8.14 2.36 16.07
CA LEU A 63 -8.71 3.46 16.86
C LEU A 63 -9.50 2.88 18.04
N THR A 64 -9.34 3.42 19.23
CA THR A 64 -9.95 2.91 20.48
C THR A 64 -10.82 3.95 21.16
#